data_AF-A0A671RKP4-F1
#
_entry.id   AF-A0A671RKP4-F1
#
_cell.length_a   1.000
_cell.length_b   1.000
_cell.length_c   1.000
_cell.angle_alpha   90.00
_cell.angle_beta   90.00
_cell.angle_gamma   90.00
#
_symmetry.space_group_name_H-M   'P 1'
#
loop_
_entity.id
_entity.type
_entity.pdbx_description
1 polymer ?
#
loop_
_entity_poly.entity_id
_entity_poly.type
_entity_poly.pdbx_seq_one_letter_code
_entity_poly.pdbx_strand_id
1 'polypeptide(L)'
;MKLKLKLPNPGLDERIPSHAELEKLELEEAGERPQWDNKAQYMLTCVGFCVGLGNVWRFPYLCQSHGGGAFMIPFLILLVLEGVPLLHLEFAIGQRLRKGSVGVWRSINPYLVGVGIASMLVSFMVGMYYNTIIAWVMWYFFNSFQDPLPWSQCPVNENRTGFVSECERSSPVDYFWYRKTLNTTPVIEDSGGLQWWIVLCLFCAWTLLWVCCLRGIETTGKAVYVTSTLPYLVLTIFLIRGLTLKGSVSGIKFLFTPDKVGNQTISDPIDFHSIFCP
;
A
#
# COMPACT_ATOMS: atom_id res chain seq x y z
N MET A 1 33.74 -3.93 -22.80
CA MET A 1 33.24 -3.09 -23.91
C MET A 1 31.90 -2.49 -23.49
N LYS A 2 31.86 -1.27 -22.94
CA LYS A 2 30.61 -0.60 -22.53
C LYS A 2 29.98 0.02 -23.76
N LEU A 3 29.08 -0.69 -24.43
CA LEU A 3 28.17 -0.09 -25.43
C LEU A 3 27.22 0.84 -24.69
N LYS A 4 27.62 2.11 -24.50
CA LYS A 4 26.70 3.18 -24.13
C LYS A 4 25.86 3.50 -25.37
N LEU A 5 24.74 2.80 -25.52
CA LEU A 5 23.71 3.17 -26.48
C LEU A 5 23.13 4.53 -26.04
N LYS A 6 23.75 5.63 -26.46
CA LYS A 6 23.27 6.98 -26.19
C LYS A 6 22.45 7.42 -27.38
N LEU A 7 21.13 7.36 -27.26
CA LEU A 7 20.24 7.92 -28.27
C LEU A 7 20.48 9.43 -28.36
N PRO A 8 20.66 9.99 -29.57
CA PRO A 8 20.79 11.43 -29.74
C PRO A 8 19.46 12.09 -29.35
N ASN A 9 19.52 13.04 -28.43
CA ASN A 9 18.35 13.75 -27.92
C ASN A 9 18.55 15.27 -28.12
N PRO A 10 18.20 15.81 -29.28
CA PRO A 10 18.43 17.21 -29.59
C PRO A 10 17.61 18.14 -28.67
N GLY A 11 18.20 19.28 -28.31
CA GLY A 11 17.57 20.30 -27.46
C GLY A 11 17.34 19.88 -26.01
N LEU A 12 18.09 18.90 -25.48
CA LEU A 12 17.96 18.47 -24.09
C LEU A 12 18.40 19.56 -23.10
N ASP A 13 19.52 20.22 -23.39
CA ASP A 13 20.11 21.25 -22.52
C ASP A 13 19.24 22.51 -22.42
N GLU A 14 18.41 22.76 -23.43
CA GLU A 14 17.41 23.86 -23.42
C GLU A 14 16.16 23.52 -22.60
N ARG A 15 15.86 22.22 -22.38
CA ARG A 15 14.65 21.77 -21.68
C ARG A 15 14.83 21.52 -20.19
N ILE A 16 16.08 21.40 -19.75
CA ILE A 16 16.44 21.06 -18.37
C ILE A 16 17.28 22.23 -17.81
N PRO A 17 16.97 22.72 -16.60
CA PRO A 17 17.76 23.78 -16.00
C PRO A 17 19.21 23.34 -15.80
N SER A 18 20.15 24.21 -16.17
CA SER A 18 21.57 24.06 -15.86
C SER A 18 21.84 24.16 -14.35
N HIS A 19 23.04 23.78 -13.92
CA HIS A 19 23.39 23.84 -12.49
C HIS A 19 23.41 25.28 -11.94
N ALA A 20 23.87 26.25 -12.73
CA ALA A 20 23.84 27.66 -12.34
C ALA A 20 22.41 28.23 -12.27
N GLU A 21 21.51 27.77 -13.15
CA GLU A 21 20.11 28.16 -13.11
C GLU A 21 19.38 27.54 -11.91
N LEU A 22 19.73 26.31 -11.51
CA LEU A 22 19.16 25.68 -10.31
C LEU A 22 19.42 26.49 -9.03
N GLU A 23 20.63 27.03 -8.87
CA GLU A 23 20.98 27.87 -7.72
C GLU A 23 20.14 29.15 -7.69
N LYS A 24 19.91 29.77 -8.85
CA LYS A 24 19.03 30.95 -8.98
C LYS A 24 17.57 30.61 -8.69
N LEU A 25 17.08 29.53 -9.30
CA LEU A 25 15.70 29.06 -9.11
C LEU A 25 15.42 28.67 -7.66
N GLU A 26 16.41 28.19 -6.91
CA GLU A 26 16.22 27.89 -5.49
C GLU A 26 15.94 29.13 -4.65
N LEU A 27 16.59 30.25 -4.99
CA LEU A 27 16.37 31.53 -4.32
C LEU A 27 15.06 32.18 -4.77
N GLU A 28 14.72 32.08 -6.06
CA GLU A 28 13.50 32.68 -6.62
C GLU A 28 12.23 31.90 -6.27
N GLU A 29 12.25 30.57 -6.35
CA GLU A 29 11.08 29.70 -6.06
C GLU A 29 10.88 29.45 -4.56
N ALA A 30 11.73 30.01 -3.69
CA ALA A 30 11.68 29.81 -2.24
C ALA A 30 10.34 30.19 -1.59
N GLY A 31 9.51 31.00 -2.27
CA GLY A 31 8.17 31.41 -1.80
C GLY A 31 6.98 30.88 -2.60
N GLU A 32 7.17 30.39 -3.83
CA GLU A 32 6.05 29.96 -4.68
C GLU A 32 5.71 28.48 -4.54
N ARG A 33 6.73 27.64 -4.26
CA ARG A 33 6.53 26.20 -4.12
C ARG A 33 6.43 25.80 -2.66
N PRO A 34 5.51 24.90 -2.32
CA PRO A 34 5.40 24.46 -0.94
C PRO A 34 6.64 23.64 -0.59
N GLN A 35 7.19 23.89 0.61
CA GLN A 35 8.38 23.24 1.12
C GLN A 35 8.05 22.35 2.32
N TRP A 36 8.94 21.42 2.63
CA TRP A 36 8.85 20.61 3.85
C TRP A 36 9.41 21.40 5.03
N ASP A 37 8.67 21.44 6.15
CA ASP A 37 9.12 22.15 7.36
C ASP A 37 10.43 21.58 7.92
N ASN A 38 10.64 20.27 7.78
CA ASN A 38 11.87 19.61 8.21
C ASN A 38 12.16 18.32 7.42
N LYS A 39 13.42 17.88 7.49
CA LYS A 39 13.88 16.65 6.82
C LYS A 39 13.20 15.38 7.36
N ALA A 40 12.82 15.36 8.64
CA ALA A 40 12.16 14.20 9.24
C ALA A 40 10.74 13.99 8.67
N GLN A 41 9.99 15.07 8.43
CA GLN A 41 8.67 15.07 7.82
C GLN A 41 8.72 14.49 6.40
N TYR A 42 9.72 14.91 5.61
CA TYR A 42 9.98 14.32 4.31
C TYR A 42 10.26 12.81 4.41
N MET A 43 11.20 12.40 5.27
CA MET A 43 11.54 10.99 5.42
C MET A 43 10.36 10.14 5.92
N LEU A 44 9.59 10.62 6.90
CA LEU A 44 8.41 9.93 7.42
C LEU A 44 7.30 9.81 6.37
N THR A 45 7.20 10.76 5.45
CA THR A 45 6.27 10.68 4.32
C THR A 45 6.71 9.61 3.33
N CYS A 46 7.99 9.56 2.96
CA CYS A 46 8.51 8.52 2.08
C CYS A 46 8.35 7.12 2.71
N VAL A 47 8.71 6.96 3.98
CA VAL A 47 8.57 5.68 4.70
C VAL A 47 7.11 5.28 4.83
N GLY A 48 6.23 6.22 5.18
CA GLY A 48 4.79 5.96 5.29
C GLY A 48 4.15 5.58 3.95
N PHE A 49 4.64 6.10 2.84
CA PHE A 49 4.20 5.72 1.50
C PHE A 49 4.66 4.30 1.12
N CYS A 50 5.88 3.90 1.48
CA CYS A 50 6.41 2.57 1.20
C CYS A 50 5.81 1.48 2.11
N VAL A 51 5.42 1.83 3.34
CA VAL A 51 4.88 0.88 4.32
C VAL A 51 3.36 0.91 4.27
N GLY A 52 2.79 0.00 3.47
CA GLY A 52 1.35 -0.15 3.30
C GLY A 52 0.77 -1.44 3.89
N LEU A 53 -0.54 -1.62 3.69
CA LEU A 53 -1.28 -2.82 4.08
C LEU A 53 -0.73 -4.11 3.44
N GLY A 54 -0.08 -4.00 2.28
CA GLY A 54 0.59 -5.12 1.62
C GLY A 54 1.63 -5.83 2.51
N ASN A 55 2.34 -5.09 3.37
CA ASN A 55 3.31 -5.69 4.29
C ASN A 55 2.65 -6.55 5.39
N VAL A 56 1.37 -6.30 5.69
CA VAL A 56 0.63 -6.98 6.77
C VAL A 56 0.05 -8.31 6.31
N TRP A 57 -0.51 -8.40 5.10
CA TRP A 57 -1.15 -9.63 4.60
C TRP A 57 -0.48 -10.25 3.39
N ARG A 58 0.01 -9.45 2.43
CA ARG A 58 0.47 -9.96 1.13
C ARG A 58 1.84 -10.59 1.27
N PHE A 59 2.75 -9.91 1.97
CA PHE A 59 4.10 -10.41 2.19
C PHE A 59 4.12 -11.72 3.00
N PRO A 60 3.42 -11.86 4.15
CA PRO A 60 3.37 -13.14 4.85
C PRO A 60 2.74 -14.27 4.03
N TYR A 61 1.68 -13.96 3.27
CA TYR A 61 1.02 -14.92 2.39
C TYR A 61 1.97 -15.44 1.31
N LEU A 62 2.64 -14.55 0.57
CA LEU A 62 3.60 -14.92 -0.47
C LEU A 62 4.81 -15.66 0.09
N CYS A 63 5.32 -15.22 1.25
CA CYS A 63 6.40 -15.92 1.93
C CYS A 63 6.00 -17.36 2.23
N GLN A 64 4.81 -17.58 2.78
CA GLN A 64 4.31 -18.92 3.09
C GLN A 64 4.02 -19.76 1.85
N SER A 65 3.44 -19.19 0.79
CA SER A 65 3.10 -19.92 -0.44
C SER A 65 4.31 -20.31 -1.28
N HIS A 66 5.41 -19.55 -1.17
CA HIS A 66 6.63 -19.75 -1.98
C HIS A 66 7.82 -20.31 -1.17
N GLY A 67 7.56 -21.25 -0.25
CA GLY A 67 8.62 -22.00 0.45
C GLY A 67 9.13 -21.36 1.75
N GLY A 68 8.33 -20.47 2.36
CA GLY A 68 8.59 -19.87 3.66
C GLY A 68 9.91 -19.11 3.69
N GLY A 69 10.81 -19.53 4.58
CA GLY A 69 12.12 -18.90 4.76
C GLY A 69 12.99 -18.89 3.50
N ALA A 70 12.77 -19.81 2.55
CA ALA A 70 13.51 -19.84 1.28
C ALA A 70 13.18 -18.64 0.39
N PHE A 71 11.95 -18.11 0.44
CA PHE A 71 11.50 -16.95 -0.32
C PHE A 71 12.24 -15.65 0.05
N MET A 72 12.73 -15.55 1.29
CA MET A 72 13.47 -14.37 1.77
C MET A 72 14.77 -14.11 0.99
N ILE A 73 15.41 -15.17 0.50
CA ILE A 73 16.69 -15.06 -0.23
C ILE A 73 16.53 -14.30 -1.55
N PRO A 74 15.69 -14.74 -2.51
CA PRO A 74 15.47 -13.99 -3.75
C PRO A 74 14.84 -12.61 -3.49
N PHE A 75 13.97 -12.49 -2.49
CA PHE A 75 13.38 -11.20 -2.10
C PHE A 75 14.46 -10.17 -1.71
N LEU A 76 15.41 -10.54 -0.86
CA LEU A 76 16.50 -9.64 -0.45
C LEU A 76 17.46 -9.31 -1.61
N ILE A 77 17.72 -10.27 -2.50
CA ILE A 77 18.57 -10.04 -3.68
C ILE A 77 17.90 -9.02 -4.61
N LEU A 78 16.61 -9.20 -4.94
CA LEU A 78 15.87 -8.28 -5.81
C LEU A 78 15.68 -6.90 -5.16
N LEU A 79 15.47 -6.84 -3.85
CA LEU A 79 15.40 -5.58 -3.11
C LEU A 79 16.69 -4.75 -3.30
N VAL A 80 17.85 -5.38 -3.19
CA VAL A 80 19.15 -4.69 -3.31
C VAL A 80 19.51 -4.38 -4.76
N LEU A 81 19.22 -5.28 -5.70
CA LEU A 81 19.61 -5.13 -7.10
C LEU A 81 18.64 -4.27 -7.93
N GLU A 82 17.37 -4.25 -7.58
CA GLU A 82 16.33 -3.56 -8.33
C GLU A 82 15.67 -2.45 -7.49
N GLY A 83 15.16 -2.78 -6.30
CA GLY A 83 14.43 -1.83 -5.46
C GLY A 83 15.25 -0.60 -5.05
N VAL A 84 16.45 -0.81 -4.48
CA VAL A 84 17.32 0.29 -4.03
C VAL A 84 17.78 1.18 -5.20
N PRO A 85 18.27 0.65 -6.33
CA PRO A 85 18.63 1.49 -7.48
C PRO A 85 17.47 2.27 -8.09
N LEU A 86 16.29 1.68 -8.22
CA LEU A 86 15.11 2.37 -8.75
C LEU A 86 14.66 3.51 -7.82
N LEU A 87 14.54 3.25 -6.52
CA LEU A 87 14.18 4.28 -5.55
C LEU A 87 15.18 5.44 -5.55
N HIS A 88 16.48 5.13 -5.62
CA HIS A 88 17.50 6.16 -5.68
C HIS A 88 17.42 7.00 -6.97
N LEU A 89 17.17 6.36 -8.12
CA LEU A 89 16.99 7.04 -9.39
C LEU A 89 15.79 7.99 -9.35
N GLU A 90 14.66 7.55 -8.80
CA GLU A 90 13.44 8.35 -8.68
C GLU A 90 13.63 9.58 -7.78
N PHE A 91 14.30 9.42 -6.64
CA PHE A 91 14.62 10.55 -5.77
C PHE A 91 15.58 11.53 -6.44
N ALA A 92 16.65 11.03 -7.06
CA ALA A 92 17.64 11.88 -7.72
C ALA A 92 17.03 12.67 -8.90
N ILE A 93 16.21 12.03 -9.74
CA ILE A 93 15.62 12.68 -10.91
C ILE A 93 14.56 13.71 -10.51
N GLY A 94 13.74 13.42 -9.49
CA GLY A 94 12.76 14.34 -8.95
C GLY A 94 13.41 15.60 -8.38
N GLN A 95 14.47 15.44 -7.59
CA GLN A 95 15.23 16.57 -7.03
C GLN A 95 15.95 17.39 -8.11
N ARG A 96 16.55 16.74 -9.11
CA ARG A 96 17.32 17.41 -10.18
C ARG A 96 16.45 18.22 -11.13
N LEU A 97 15.27 17.71 -11.48
CA LEU A 97 14.39 18.34 -12.47
C LEU A 97 13.31 19.22 -11.84
N ARG A 98 13.08 19.10 -10.52
CA ARG A 98 12.10 19.89 -9.76
C ARG A 98 10.74 19.96 -10.47
N LYS A 99 10.22 18.83 -10.95
CA LYS A 99 8.90 18.74 -11.62
C LYS A 99 8.16 17.49 -11.15
N GLY A 100 6.83 17.48 -11.30
CA GLY A 100 6.02 16.27 -11.09
C GLY A 100 6.27 15.20 -12.15
N SER A 101 5.72 14.00 -11.94
CA SER A 101 5.99 12.80 -12.77
C SER A 101 5.85 13.04 -14.28
N VAL A 102 4.73 13.61 -14.74
CA VAL A 102 4.51 13.93 -16.17
C VAL A 102 5.52 14.96 -16.69
N GLY A 103 5.83 15.98 -15.89
CA GLY A 103 6.76 17.05 -16.27
C GLY A 103 8.20 16.58 -16.38
N VAL A 104 8.63 15.65 -15.52
CA VAL A 104 9.95 15.01 -15.55
C VAL A 104 10.15 14.29 -16.87
N TRP A 105 9.24 13.37 -17.23
CA TRP A 105 9.37 12.58 -18.46
C TRP A 105 9.31 13.45 -19.71
N ARG A 106 8.45 14.48 -19.72
CA ARG A 106 8.38 15.47 -20.80
C ARG A 106 9.68 16.25 -21.01
N SER A 107 10.36 16.64 -19.93
CA SER A 107 11.63 17.39 -20.00
C SER A 107 12.76 16.53 -20.56
N ILE A 108 12.81 15.24 -20.19
CA ILE A 108 13.81 14.30 -20.71
C ILE A 108 13.60 14.11 -22.21
N ASN A 109 12.41 13.65 -22.62
CA ASN A 109 12.07 13.49 -24.02
C ASN A 109 10.55 13.63 -24.19
N PRO A 110 10.05 14.51 -25.08
CA PRO A 110 8.61 14.69 -25.28
C PRO A 110 7.86 13.41 -25.69
N TYR A 111 8.53 12.42 -26.27
CA TYR A 111 7.91 11.12 -26.60
C TYR A 111 7.66 10.22 -25.37
N LEU A 112 8.32 10.48 -24.23
CA LEU A 112 8.19 9.70 -23.00
C LEU A 112 7.06 10.18 -22.08
N VAL A 113 6.27 11.19 -22.50
CA VAL A 113 5.13 11.70 -21.72
C VAL A 113 4.15 10.60 -21.32
N GLY A 114 4.01 9.56 -22.15
CA GLY A 114 3.15 8.40 -21.87
C GLY A 114 3.48 7.70 -20.54
N VAL A 115 4.74 7.70 -20.11
CA VAL A 115 5.16 7.09 -18.83
C VAL A 115 4.53 7.84 -17.64
N GLY A 116 4.51 9.17 -17.69
CA GLY A 116 3.89 9.98 -16.63
C GLY A 116 2.37 9.91 -16.63
N ILE A 117 1.75 9.74 -17.80
CA ILE A 117 0.28 9.56 -17.87
C ILE A 117 -0.09 8.17 -17.36
N ALA A 118 0.69 7.14 -17.70
CA ALA A 118 0.49 5.78 -17.19
C ALA A 118 0.62 5.73 -15.66
N SER A 119 1.62 6.39 -15.07
CA SER A 119 1.77 6.45 -13.61
C SER A 119 0.56 7.11 -12.94
N MET A 120 0.04 8.21 -13.51
CA MET A 120 -1.18 8.86 -13.01
C MET A 120 -2.40 7.93 -13.05
N LEU A 121 -2.61 7.20 -14.15
CA LEU A 121 -3.72 6.25 -14.30
C LEU A 121 -3.63 5.10 -13.30
N VAL A 122 -2.42 4.54 -13.13
CA VAL A 122 -2.17 3.49 -12.14
C VAL A 122 -2.45 4.00 -10.72
N SER A 123 -1.93 5.18 -10.35
CA SER A 123 -2.22 5.78 -9.04
C SER A 123 -3.71 6.01 -8.80
N PHE A 124 -4.46 6.38 -9.83
CA PHE A 124 -5.91 6.55 -9.74
C PHE A 124 -6.63 5.21 -9.50
N MET A 125 -6.31 4.18 -10.29
CA MET A 125 -6.90 2.84 -10.11
C MET A 125 -6.58 2.26 -8.74
N VAL A 126 -5.33 2.37 -8.30
CA VAL A 126 -4.87 1.94 -6.98
C VAL A 126 -5.61 2.69 -5.88
N GLY A 127 -5.70 4.02 -5.98
CA GLY A 127 -6.42 4.84 -5.01
C GLY A 127 -7.90 4.45 -4.85
N MET A 128 -8.59 4.08 -5.93
CA MET A 128 -10.00 3.68 -5.87
C MET A 128 -10.25 2.43 -5.03
N TYR A 129 -9.51 1.35 -5.27
CA TYR A 129 -9.75 0.11 -4.52
C TYR A 129 -9.16 0.16 -3.11
N TYR A 130 -8.01 0.81 -2.91
CA TYR A 130 -7.45 0.96 -1.56
C TYR A 130 -8.39 1.74 -0.64
N ASN A 131 -9.08 2.77 -1.16
CA ASN A 131 -10.03 3.50 -0.33
C ASN A 131 -11.28 2.67 0.01
N THR A 132 -11.64 1.69 -0.82
CA THR A 132 -12.67 0.69 -0.50
C THR A 132 -12.23 -0.20 0.66
N ILE A 133 -10.96 -0.60 0.71
CA ILE A 133 -10.42 -1.37 1.84
C ILE A 133 -10.44 -0.53 3.13
N ILE A 134 -10.08 0.76 3.05
CA ILE A 134 -10.19 1.67 4.20
C ILE A 134 -11.64 1.74 4.71
N ALA A 135 -12.63 1.76 3.82
CA ALA A 135 -14.04 1.73 4.20
C ALA A 135 -14.41 0.44 4.98
N TRP A 136 -13.89 -0.72 4.57
CA TRP A 136 -14.07 -1.96 5.32
C TRP A 136 -13.42 -1.89 6.70
N VAL A 137 -12.20 -1.34 6.81
CA VAL A 137 -11.53 -1.15 8.10
C VAL A 137 -12.34 -0.22 9.01
N MET A 138 -12.88 0.88 8.47
CA MET A 138 -13.75 1.79 9.22
C MET A 138 -15.02 1.11 9.71
N TRP A 139 -15.64 0.25 8.89
CA TRP A 139 -16.81 -0.55 9.30
C TRP A 139 -16.50 -1.43 10.51
N TYR A 140 -15.37 -2.14 10.51
CA TYR A 140 -14.94 -2.94 11.66
C TYR A 140 -14.59 -2.07 12.88
N PHE A 141 -13.97 -0.91 12.66
CA PHE A 141 -13.63 0.04 13.72
C PHE A 141 -14.88 0.53 14.45
N PHE A 142 -15.92 0.97 13.72
CA PHE A 142 -17.18 1.42 14.33
C PHE A 142 -17.91 0.29 15.07
N ASN A 143 -17.82 -0.95 14.59
CA ASN A 143 -18.42 -2.12 15.25
C ASN A 143 -17.59 -2.67 16.43
N SER A 144 -16.43 -2.10 16.74
CA SER A 144 -15.55 -2.57 17.83
C SER A 144 -15.89 -1.98 19.20
N PHE A 145 -16.80 -0.99 19.29
CA PHE A 145 -17.14 -0.30 20.54
C PHE A 145 -18.23 -1.00 21.38
N GLN A 146 -18.42 -2.31 21.20
CA GLN A 146 -19.45 -3.08 21.90
C GLN A 146 -18.88 -4.40 22.46
N ASP A 147 -19.40 -4.84 23.61
CA ASP A 147 -19.10 -6.12 24.25
C ASP A 147 -20.42 -6.87 24.48
N PRO A 148 -20.67 -8.04 23.86
CA PRO A 148 -19.74 -8.83 23.02
C PRO A 148 -19.54 -8.28 21.60
N LEU A 149 -18.38 -8.58 21.00
CA LEU A 149 -18.07 -8.23 19.61
C LEU A 149 -19.06 -8.92 18.64
N PRO A 150 -19.50 -8.26 17.55
CA PRO A 150 -20.54 -8.80 16.67
C PRO A 150 -20.12 -10.04 15.86
N TRP A 151 -18.82 -10.29 15.70
CA TRP A 151 -18.26 -11.48 15.06
C TRP A 151 -17.78 -12.55 16.06
N SER A 152 -18.16 -12.43 17.35
CA SER A 152 -17.75 -13.40 18.39
C SER A 152 -18.64 -14.65 18.43
N GLN A 153 -19.92 -14.54 18.08
CA GLN A 153 -20.91 -15.61 18.20
C GLN A 153 -21.83 -15.67 16.98
N CYS A 154 -22.34 -16.86 16.67
CA CYS A 154 -23.33 -17.02 15.61
C CYS A 154 -24.68 -16.44 16.02
N PRO A 155 -25.40 -15.75 15.12
CA PRO A 155 -26.75 -15.31 15.40
C PRO A 155 -27.72 -16.48 15.47
N VAL A 156 -28.77 -16.32 16.27
CA VAL A 156 -29.88 -17.28 16.38
C VAL A 156 -30.82 -17.11 15.18
N ASN A 157 -31.40 -18.20 14.70
CA ASN A 157 -32.43 -18.21 13.67
C ASN A 157 -33.69 -17.43 14.08
N GLU A 158 -34.50 -17.05 13.10
CA GLU A 158 -35.78 -16.35 13.30
C GLU A 158 -36.72 -17.08 14.28
N ASN A 159 -36.74 -18.42 14.22
CA ASN A 159 -37.55 -19.27 15.09
C ASN A 159 -36.98 -19.43 16.51
N ARG A 160 -35.81 -18.85 16.81
CA ARG A 160 -35.10 -18.94 18.11
C ARG A 160 -34.82 -20.37 18.60
N THR A 161 -34.87 -21.35 17.73
CA THR A 161 -34.66 -22.77 18.06
C THR A 161 -33.21 -23.22 17.95
N GLY A 162 -32.35 -22.47 17.27
CA GLY A 162 -30.95 -22.81 17.04
C GLY A 162 -30.19 -21.72 16.27
N PHE A 163 -28.91 -21.97 15.99
CA PHE A 163 -28.06 -21.04 15.23
C PHE A 163 -28.33 -21.10 13.72
N VAL A 164 -27.99 -20.01 13.03
CA VAL A 164 -28.00 -19.98 11.57
C VAL A 164 -27.09 -21.07 11.02
N SER A 165 -27.66 -21.98 10.23
CA SER A 165 -26.97 -23.17 9.70
C SER A 165 -25.75 -22.82 8.85
N GLU A 166 -25.78 -21.69 8.14
CA GLU A 166 -24.63 -21.18 7.39
C GLU A 166 -23.48 -20.74 8.31
N CYS A 167 -23.80 -20.10 9.44
CA CYS A 167 -22.80 -19.69 10.43
C CYS A 167 -22.19 -20.90 11.15
N GLU A 168 -23.02 -21.88 11.49
CA GLU A 168 -22.59 -23.12 12.16
C GLU A 168 -21.67 -23.98 11.27
N ARG A 169 -21.93 -24.01 9.96
CA ARG A 169 -21.09 -24.74 8.99
C ARG A 169 -19.76 -24.03 8.67
N SER A 170 -19.65 -22.74 8.95
CA SER A 170 -18.47 -21.93 8.65
C SER A 170 -17.81 -21.43 9.93
N SER A 171 -17.86 -20.13 10.18
CA SER A 171 -17.46 -19.52 11.44
C SER A 171 -18.25 -18.22 11.67
N PRO A 172 -18.39 -17.75 12.94
CA PRO A 172 -18.98 -16.44 13.24
C PRO A 172 -18.30 -15.28 12.49
N VAL A 173 -17.00 -15.38 12.27
CA VAL A 173 -16.19 -14.36 11.59
C VAL A 173 -16.47 -14.35 10.09
N ASP A 174 -16.49 -15.52 9.46
CA ASP A 174 -16.81 -15.65 8.03
C ASP A 174 -18.25 -15.21 7.75
N TYR A 175 -19.19 -15.60 8.62
CA TYR A 175 -20.57 -15.18 8.50
C TYR A 175 -20.71 -13.65 8.62
N PHE A 176 -20.01 -13.03 9.57
CA PHE A 176 -20.01 -11.57 9.70
C PHE A 176 -19.42 -10.87 8.47
N TRP A 177 -18.34 -11.40 7.90
CA TRP A 177 -17.72 -10.83 6.70
C TRP A 177 -18.61 -10.98 5.45
N TYR A 178 -18.99 -12.21 5.11
CA TYR A 178 -19.68 -12.49 3.85
C TYR A 178 -21.17 -12.14 3.86
N ARG A 179 -21.87 -12.29 5.01
CA ARG A 179 -23.33 -12.04 5.09
C ARG A 179 -23.70 -10.71 5.72
N LYS A 180 -22.99 -10.26 6.76
CA LYS A 180 -23.32 -8.98 7.44
C LYS A 180 -22.61 -7.78 6.83
N THR A 181 -21.33 -7.92 6.48
CA THR A 181 -20.52 -6.81 5.98
C THR A 181 -20.70 -6.62 4.48
N LEU A 182 -20.34 -7.63 3.69
CA LEU A 182 -20.39 -7.57 2.22
C LEU A 182 -21.78 -7.88 1.65
N ASN A 183 -22.52 -8.78 2.31
CA ASN A 183 -23.78 -9.34 1.79
C ASN A 183 -23.62 -9.87 0.35
N THR A 184 -22.68 -10.81 0.18
CA THR A 184 -22.26 -11.29 -1.14
C THR A 184 -23.33 -12.14 -1.84
N THR A 185 -23.44 -11.94 -3.16
CA THR A 185 -24.16 -12.83 -4.07
C THR A 185 -23.31 -14.06 -4.41
N PRO A 186 -23.90 -15.15 -4.90
CA PRO A 186 -23.16 -16.36 -5.25
C PRO A 186 -22.39 -16.24 -6.56
N VAL A 187 -22.74 -15.29 -7.43
CA VAL A 187 -22.17 -15.12 -8.78
C VAL A 187 -21.89 -13.64 -9.04
N ILE A 188 -20.77 -13.33 -9.68
CA ILE A 188 -20.32 -11.95 -9.99
C ILE A 188 -21.27 -11.19 -10.93
N GLU A 189 -22.02 -11.91 -11.77
CA GLU A 189 -22.99 -11.32 -12.71
C GLU A 189 -24.20 -10.74 -11.98
N ASP A 190 -24.54 -11.28 -10.81
CA ASP A 190 -25.58 -10.74 -9.94
C ASP A 190 -24.95 -9.71 -9.01
N SER A 191 -25.12 -8.43 -9.33
CA SER A 191 -24.53 -7.32 -8.58
C SER A 191 -25.22 -7.04 -7.23
N GLY A 192 -26.31 -7.76 -6.92
CA GLY A 192 -27.09 -7.52 -5.71
C GLY A 192 -27.58 -6.07 -5.60
N GLY A 193 -27.99 -5.68 -4.39
CA GLY A 193 -28.33 -4.29 -4.07
C GLY A 193 -27.15 -3.49 -3.53
N LEU A 194 -27.26 -2.16 -3.56
CA LEU A 194 -26.29 -1.26 -2.94
C LEU A 194 -26.40 -1.32 -1.41
N GLN A 195 -25.35 -1.82 -0.74
CA GLN A 195 -25.31 -1.93 0.71
C GLN A 195 -25.00 -0.57 1.35
N TRP A 196 -26.03 0.11 1.85
CA TRP A 196 -25.95 1.51 2.30
C TRP A 196 -24.95 1.75 3.43
N TRP A 197 -24.73 0.76 4.31
CA TRP A 197 -23.75 0.87 5.40
C TRP A 197 -22.31 0.94 4.92
N ILE A 198 -21.95 0.19 3.87
CA ILE A 198 -20.62 0.28 3.25
C ILE A 198 -20.47 1.61 2.51
N VAL A 199 -21.54 2.08 1.85
CA VAL A 199 -21.52 3.38 1.16
C VAL A 199 -21.28 4.53 2.14
N LEU A 200 -21.90 4.48 3.33
CA LEU A 200 -21.63 5.44 4.38
C LEU A 200 -20.17 5.39 4.85
N CYS A 201 -19.61 4.20 5.06
CA CYS A 201 -18.20 4.03 5.43
C CYS A 201 -17.26 4.54 4.33
N LEU A 202 -17.60 4.32 3.06
CA LEU A 202 -16.83 4.79 1.91
C LEU A 202 -16.85 6.32 1.81
N PHE A 203 -18.01 6.94 2.04
CA PHE A 203 -18.12 8.40 2.11
C PHE A 203 -17.26 8.97 3.25
N CYS A 204 -17.29 8.33 4.42
CA CYS A 204 -16.43 8.72 5.55
C CYS A 204 -14.93 8.58 5.20
N ALA A 205 -14.53 7.50 4.54
CA ALA A 205 -13.14 7.27 4.10
C ALA A 205 -12.66 8.35 3.12
N TRP A 206 -13.46 8.67 2.10
CA TRP A 206 -13.17 9.77 1.16
C TRP A 206 -13.10 11.13 1.86
N THR A 207 -14.03 11.40 2.78
CA THR A 207 -14.05 12.66 3.54
C THR A 207 -12.78 12.80 4.40
N LEU A 208 -12.38 11.73 5.09
CA LEU A 208 -11.14 11.73 5.86
C LEU A 208 -9.92 11.98 4.98
N LEU A 209 -9.82 11.30 3.84
CA LEU A 209 -8.73 11.47 2.89
C LEU A 209 -8.68 12.91 2.33
N TRP A 210 -9.85 13.45 1.98
CA TRP A 210 -9.97 14.83 1.52
C TRP A 210 -9.47 15.81 2.59
N VAL A 211 -9.92 15.68 3.85
CA VAL A 211 -9.49 16.54 4.97
C VAL A 211 -7.97 16.49 5.18
N CYS A 212 -7.35 15.30 5.13
CA CYS A 212 -5.90 15.17 5.28
C CYS A 212 -5.12 15.87 4.16
N CYS A 213 -5.65 15.88 2.93
CA CYS A 213 -4.99 16.41 1.74
C CYS A 213 -5.39 17.87 1.38
N LEU A 214 -6.29 18.50 2.15
CA LEU A 214 -6.92 19.78 1.81
C LEU A 214 -5.96 20.92 1.43
N ARG A 215 -4.80 21.04 2.08
CA ARG A 215 -3.78 22.07 1.77
C ARG A 215 -2.47 21.46 1.26
N GLY A 216 -2.54 20.26 0.67
CA GLY A 216 -1.37 19.56 0.15
C GLY A 216 -0.36 19.23 1.24
N ILE A 217 0.92 19.50 1.00
CA ILE A 217 2.01 19.02 1.86
C ILE A 217 2.04 19.66 3.26
N GLU A 218 1.43 20.84 3.44
CA GLU A 218 1.37 21.52 4.73
C GLU A 218 0.45 20.78 5.73
N THR A 219 -0.68 20.26 5.25
CA THR A 219 -1.61 19.46 6.09
C THR A 219 -1.17 18.01 6.15
N THR A 220 -0.81 17.41 5.00
CA THR A 220 -0.37 16.02 4.92
C THR A 220 0.86 15.77 5.76
N GLY A 221 1.81 16.71 5.75
CA GLY A 221 3.04 16.60 6.53
C GLY A 221 2.83 16.69 8.05
N LYS A 222 1.71 17.23 8.53
CA LYS A 222 1.34 17.16 9.95
C LYS A 222 0.62 15.86 10.28
N ALA A 223 -0.28 15.42 9.40
CA ALA A 223 -0.98 14.15 9.53
C ALA A 223 0.00 12.95 9.57
N VAL A 224 1.06 13.00 8.77
CA VAL A 224 2.05 11.91 8.65
C VAL A 224 2.76 11.55 9.96
N TYR A 225 2.94 12.53 10.86
CA TYR A 225 3.54 12.25 12.16
C TYR A 225 2.71 11.26 12.95
N VAL A 226 1.38 11.33 12.86
CA VAL A 226 0.49 10.40 13.54
C VAL A 226 0.34 9.12 12.71
N THR A 227 0.03 9.26 11.41
CA THR A 227 -0.31 8.10 10.56
C THR A 227 0.88 7.18 10.29
N SER A 228 2.12 7.70 10.28
CA SER A 228 3.31 6.87 10.10
C SER A 228 3.85 6.30 11.41
N THR A 229 3.68 6.97 12.57
CA THR A 229 4.23 6.47 13.85
C THR A 229 3.32 5.48 14.55
N LEU A 230 2.00 5.71 14.51
CA LEU A 230 1.01 4.88 15.20
C LEU A 230 1.07 3.41 14.76
N PRO A 231 1.18 3.06 13.46
CA PRO A 231 1.30 1.66 13.03
C PRO A 231 2.49 0.95 13.66
N TYR A 232 3.67 1.57 13.75
CA TYR A 232 4.83 0.94 14.37
C TYR A 232 4.63 0.70 15.87
N LEU A 233 3.99 1.63 16.57
CA LEU A 233 3.65 1.46 17.97
C LEU A 233 2.68 0.28 18.17
N VAL A 234 1.60 0.23 17.39
CA VAL A 234 0.60 -0.85 17.46
C VAL A 234 1.20 -2.20 17.09
N LEU A 235 2.01 -2.26 16.03
CA LEU A 235 2.70 -3.49 15.63
C LEU A 235 3.68 -3.98 16.71
N THR A 236 4.35 -3.08 17.41
CA THR A 236 5.23 -3.45 18.53
C THR A 236 4.44 -4.06 19.68
N ILE A 237 3.29 -3.47 20.04
CA ILE A 237 2.39 -4.03 21.07
C ILE A 237 1.87 -5.40 20.64
N PHE A 238 1.43 -5.55 19.39
CA PHE A 238 0.97 -6.83 18.85
C PHE A 238 2.07 -7.87 18.78
N LEU A 239 3.32 -7.49 18.49
CA LEU A 239 4.46 -8.39 18.53
C LEU A 239 4.68 -8.93 19.95
N ILE A 240 4.72 -8.06 20.95
CA ILE A 240 4.88 -8.46 22.36
C ILE A 240 3.73 -9.40 22.76
N ARG A 241 2.48 -9.02 22.47
CA ARG A 241 1.32 -9.84 22.81
C ARG A 241 1.34 -11.18 22.07
N GLY A 242 1.64 -11.18 20.78
CA GLY A 242 1.72 -12.37 19.94
C GLY A 242 2.76 -13.37 20.43
N LEU A 243 3.94 -12.89 20.87
CA LEU A 243 4.98 -13.75 21.43
C LEU A 243 4.57 -14.39 22.76
N THR A 244 3.75 -13.72 23.59
CA THR A 244 3.24 -14.28 24.86
C THR A 244 2.16 -15.36 24.70
N LEU A 245 1.57 -15.53 23.51
CA LEU A 245 0.52 -16.51 23.28
C LEU A 245 1.09 -17.92 23.10
N LYS A 246 0.30 -18.92 23.51
CA LYS A 246 0.66 -20.33 23.34
C LYS A 246 0.76 -20.68 21.85
N GLY A 247 1.84 -21.33 21.45
CA GLY A 247 2.07 -21.75 20.06
C GLY A 247 2.71 -20.70 19.15
N SER A 248 3.08 -19.52 19.67
CA SER A 248 3.73 -18.45 18.89
C SER A 248 5.03 -18.91 18.22
N VAL A 249 5.87 -19.64 18.96
CA VAL A 249 7.16 -20.18 18.46
C VAL A 249 6.96 -21.18 17.32
N SER A 250 5.87 -21.97 17.35
CA SER A 250 5.58 -22.93 16.29
C SER A 250 5.27 -22.23 14.96
N GLY A 251 4.50 -21.13 15.00
CA GLY A 251 4.20 -20.32 13.80
C GLY A 251 5.46 -19.66 13.21
N ILE A 252 6.31 -19.10 14.07
CA ILE A 252 7.60 -18.51 13.64
C ILE A 252 8.51 -19.58 13.02
N LYS A 253 8.62 -20.75 13.66
CA LYS A 253 9.41 -21.86 13.13
C LYS A 253 8.88 -22.32 11.78
N PHE A 254 7.55 -22.41 11.63
CA PHE A 254 6.93 -22.76 10.36
C PHE A 254 7.27 -21.75 9.26
N LEU A 255 7.18 -20.44 9.55
CA LEU A 255 7.52 -19.39 8.58
C LEU A 255 8.97 -19.46 8.11
N PHE A 256 9.93 -19.74 9.01
CA PHE A 256 11.36 -19.75 8.68
C PHE A 256 11.93 -21.11 8.31
N THR A 257 11.13 -22.19 8.37
CA THR A 257 11.61 -23.51 7.92
C THR A 257 11.64 -23.50 6.39
N PRO A 258 12.82 -23.59 5.75
CA PRO A 258 12.90 -23.59 4.30
C PRO A 258 12.40 -24.94 3.80
N ASP A 259 11.32 -24.94 3.03
CA ASP A 259 10.88 -26.17 2.38
C ASP A 259 11.81 -26.43 1.18
N LYS A 260 12.63 -27.48 1.29
CA LYS A 260 13.64 -27.82 0.26
C LYS A 260 13.07 -28.70 -0.85
N VAL A 261 11.76 -28.94 -0.85
CA VAL A 261 11.12 -29.91 -1.75
C VAL A 261 10.33 -29.19 -2.82
N GLY A 262 10.93 -29.18 -4.01
CA GLY A 262 10.18 -29.26 -5.24
C GLY A 262 10.62 -28.22 -6.24
N ASN A 263 10.86 -28.69 -7.46
CA ASN A 263 10.69 -27.91 -8.68
C ASN A 263 9.23 -27.43 -8.81
N GLN A 264 8.67 -26.75 -7.81
CA GLN A 264 7.72 -25.69 -8.08
C GLN A 264 8.59 -24.63 -8.72
N THR A 265 8.58 -24.64 -10.05
CA THR A 265 8.94 -23.48 -10.85
C THR A 265 8.55 -22.25 -10.04
N ILE A 266 9.55 -21.41 -9.74
CA ILE A 266 9.34 -20.00 -9.49
C ILE A 266 8.59 -19.53 -10.74
N SER A 267 7.27 -19.69 -10.73
CA SER A 267 6.50 -19.85 -11.98
C SER A 267 6.47 -18.52 -12.69
N ASP A 268 6.52 -17.44 -11.90
CA ASP A 268 6.32 -16.11 -12.39
C ASP A 268 7.28 -15.15 -11.69
N PRO A 269 8.37 -14.72 -12.38
CA PRO A 269 9.12 -13.51 -12.04
C PRO A 269 8.23 -12.28 -11.84
N ILE A 270 6.99 -12.33 -12.35
CA ILE A 270 5.94 -11.32 -12.28
C ILE A 270 5.44 -11.12 -10.84
N ASP A 271 5.33 -12.18 -10.04
CA ASP A 271 4.88 -12.06 -8.65
C ASP A 271 5.90 -11.28 -7.81
N PHE A 272 7.19 -11.43 -8.10
CA PHE A 272 8.25 -10.67 -7.45
C PHE A 272 8.21 -9.17 -7.79
N HIS A 273 7.98 -8.81 -9.06
CA HIS A 273 7.81 -7.42 -9.46
C HIS A 273 6.61 -6.76 -8.77
N SER A 274 5.54 -7.52 -8.58
CA SER A 274 4.31 -7.05 -7.93
C SER A 274 4.42 -6.88 -6.40
N ILE A 275 5.58 -7.21 -5.80
CA ILE A 275 5.92 -6.89 -4.40
C ILE A 275 6.55 -5.51 -4.30
N PHE A 276 7.27 -5.07 -5.32
CA PHE A 276 7.95 -3.76 -5.35
C PHE A 276 7.10 -2.65 -5.95
N CYS A 277 6.00 -3.00 -6.63
CA CYS A 277 5.00 -2.05 -7.12
C CYS A 277 3.71 -2.17 -6.30
N PRO A 278 3.26 -1.10 -5.60
CA PRO A 278 2.09 -1.13 -4.72
C PRO A 278 0.75 -1.33 -5.44
#